data_AF-A0A1S6JH68-F1
#
_entry.id   AF-A0A1S6JH68-F1
#
_cell.length_a   1.000
_cell.length_b   1.000
_cell.length_c   1.000
_cell.angle_alpha   90.00
_cell.angle_beta   90.00
_cell.angle_gamma   90.00
#
_symmetry.space_group_name_H-M   'P 1'
#
loop_
_entity.id
_entity.type
_entity.pdbx_description
1 polymer ?
#
loop_
_entity_poly.entity_id
_entity_poly.type
_entity_poly.pdbx_seq_one_letter_code
_entity_poly.pdbx_strand_id
1 'polypeptide(L)'
;MCDEIHRGYSDLVGRHLGQFLTEVRSTRPDVEAEIVAKLTGLSDESLTRLLLAPETTRLLMWPDPARDASAATEFLIRSVQAEMAREGSVAQPVVEPLWTALGDTQILPGGQVVEGPSIKGVAALDLDSPYALGIDVQGMRFTQPEGRAPLAGREREEALAKLSAAIDGIASVSSETSAFVARFTKALVLLRDDRERVFSSGSCAQYVGRSVLGNPQFSAVDQAFVAEGVVHESIHGFLYMHEMQESWVLDDSLYSMQPMVPSPWTGRRLPVRPFLQACFVWYGLFNFWSAAAETGAFGTARALERRQAALCGFLKEPLTQLIKPYVDQVNGDLLDALGDLQEQVAANHEAVF
;
A
#
# COMPACT_ATOMS: atom_id res chain seq x y z
N MET A 1 -16.98 -6.97 6.88
CA MET A 1 -15.71 -6.33 7.29
C MET A 1 -14.80 -5.96 6.11
N CYS A 2 -14.03 -6.85 5.47
CA CYS A 2 -13.07 -6.42 4.42
C CYS A 2 -13.72 -5.65 3.25
N ASP A 3 -14.84 -6.14 2.72
CA ASP A 3 -15.57 -5.46 1.64
C ASP A 3 -16.21 -4.14 2.10
N GLU A 4 -16.61 -4.08 3.37
CA GLU A 4 -17.22 -2.90 3.98
C GLU A 4 -16.19 -1.79 4.16
N ILE A 5 -15.00 -2.11 4.67
CA ILE A 5 -13.88 -1.17 4.81
C ILE A 5 -13.43 -0.68 3.44
N HIS A 6 -13.28 -1.58 2.45
CA HIS A 6 -12.87 -1.17 1.11
C HIS A 6 -13.92 -0.27 0.44
N ARG A 7 -15.22 -0.58 0.60
CA ARG A 7 -16.32 0.24 0.08
C ARG A 7 -16.38 1.59 0.79
N GLY A 8 -16.37 1.62 2.12
CA GLY A 8 -16.43 2.85 2.91
C GLY A 8 -15.27 3.79 2.59
N TYR A 9 -14.07 3.23 2.36
CA TYR A 9 -12.92 3.98 1.88
C TYR A 9 -13.14 4.55 0.46
N SER A 10 -13.69 3.74 -0.45
CA SER A 10 -13.99 4.19 -1.82
C SER A 10 -15.02 5.33 -1.84
N ASP A 11 -16.07 5.23 -1.01
CA ASP A 11 -17.08 6.27 -0.84
C ASP A 11 -16.49 7.55 -0.24
N LEU A 12 -15.57 7.42 0.72
CA LEU A 12 -14.83 8.54 1.30
C LEU A 12 -14.01 9.28 0.23
N VAL A 13 -13.22 8.56 -0.57
CA VAL A 13 -12.43 9.16 -1.66
C VAL A 13 -13.35 9.85 -2.69
N GLY A 14 -14.47 9.22 -3.05
CA GLY A 14 -15.47 9.83 -3.93
C GLY A 14 -16.04 11.15 -3.40
N ARG A 15 -16.32 11.24 -2.09
CA ARG A 15 -16.75 12.51 -1.45
C ARG A 15 -15.67 13.58 -1.53
N HIS A 16 -14.41 13.23 -1.30
CA HIS A 16 -13.28 14.17 -1.42
C HIS A 16 -13.09 14.65 -2.87
N LEU A 17 -13.29 13.79 -3.87
CA LEU A 17 -13.32 14.23 -5.27
C LEU A 17 -14.45 15.25 -5.51
N GLY A 18 -15.66 14.99 -5.01
CA GLY A 18 -16.79 15.93 -5.15
C GLY A 18 -16.54 17.29 -4.50
N GLN A 19 -15.89 17.30 -3.33
CA GLN A 19 -15.45 18.54 -2.66
C GLN A 19 -14.41 19.28 -3.51
N PHE A 20 -13.37 18.58 -3.96
CA PHE A 20 -12.34 19.14 -4.83
C PHE A 20 -12.93 19.77 -6.10
N LEU A 21 -13.84 19.08 -6.80
CA LEU A 21 -14.50 19.62 -7.99
C LEU A 21 -15.33 20.87 -7.67
N THR A 22 -16.01 20.89 -6.52
CA THR A 22 -16.76 22.08 -6.07
C THR A 22 -15.84 23.28 -5.86
N GLU A 23 -14.65 23.07 -5.31
CA GLU A 23 -13.63 24.11 -5.12
C GLU A 23 -13.08 24.60 -6.47
N VAL A 24 -12.71 23.68 -7.38
CA VAL A 24 -12.26 24.05 -8.74
C VAL A 24 -13.34 24.85 -9.47
N ARG A 25 -14.61 24.43 -9.42
CA ARG A 25 -15.72 25.15 -10.06
C ARG A 25 -15.86 26.59 -9.58
N SER A 26 -15.57 26.86 -8.30
CA SER A 26 -15.68 28.20 -7.71
C SER A 26 -14.63 29.19 -8.26
N THR A 27 -13.53 28.68 -8.80
CA THR A 27 -12.40 29.48 -9.30
C THR A 27 -12.17 29.35 -10.81
N ARG A 28 -12.43 28.18 -11.38
CA ARG A 28 -12.19 27.77 -12.78
C ARG A 28 -13.31 26.83 -13.27
N PRO A 29 -14.52 27.36 -13.52
CA PRO A 29 -15.69 26.54 -13.90
C PRO A 29 -15.53 25.82 -15.25
N ASP A 30 -14.75 26.39 -16.17
CA ASP A 30 -14.38 25.76 -17.45
C ASP A 30 -13.53 24.51 -17.25
N VAL A 31 -12.57 24.57 -16.33
CA VAL A 31 -11.68 23.45 -16.01
C VAL A 31 -12.43 22.35 -15.27
N GLU A 32 -13.31 22.70 -14.33
CA GLU A 32 -14.16 21.69 -13.68
C GLU A 32 -15.07 20.97 -14.69
N ALA A 33 -15.72 21.71 -15.59
CA ALA A 33 -16.58 21.13 -16.62
C ALA A 33 -15.79 20.15 -17.52
N GLU A 34 -14.54 20.46 -17.85
CA GLU A 34 -13.66 19.55 -18.58
C GLU A 34 -13.39 18.25 -17.78
N ILE A 35 -13.02 18.35 -16.50
CA ILE A 35 -12.76 17.18 -15.66
C ILE A 35 -14.00 16.30 -15.57
N VAL A 36 -15.17 16.88 -15.27
CA VAL A 36 -16.43 16.15 -15.15
C VAL A 36 -16.81 15.45 -16.46
N ALA A 37 -16.68 16.14 -17.59
CA ALA A 37 -16.96 15.54 -18.89
C ALA A 37 -16.06 14.34 -19.18
N LYS A 38 -14.76 14.44 -18.88
CA LYS A 38 -13.82 13.32 -19.06
C LYS A 38 -14.07 12.17 -18.08
N LEU A 39 -14.33 12.46 -16.80
CA LEU A 39 -14.65 11.44 -15.79
C LEU A 39 -15.91 10.66 -16.16
N THR A 40 -16.94 11.34 -16.68
CA THR A 40 -18.19 10.70 -17.13
C THR A 40 -17.97 9.80 -18.35
N GLY A 41 -16.89 10.00 -19.09
CA GLY A 41 -16.51 9.19 -20.24
C GLY A 41 -15.70 7.94 -19.90
N LEU A 42 -15.25 7.77 -18.65
CA LEU A 42 -14.52 6.57 -18.21
C LEU A 42 -15.47 5.40 -17.95
N SER A 43 -14.99 4.18 -18.15
CA SER A 43 -15.67 3.00 -17.59
C SER A 43 -15.61 2.99 -16.06
N ASP A 44 -16.49 2.20 -15.43
CA ASP A 44 -16.45 1.98 -13.98
C ASP A 44 -15.10 1.44 -13.51
N GLU A 45 -14.43 0.64 -14.34
CA GLU A 45 -13.11 0.08 -14.05
C GLU A 45 -12.04 1.17 -14.03
N SER A 46 -11.92 1.99 -15.08
CA SER A 46 -10.96 3.08 -15.12
C SER A 46 -11.25 4.16 -14.10
N LEU A 47 -12.52 4.46 -13.83
CA LEU A 47 -12.89 5.37 -12.76
C LEU A 47 -12.42 4.83 -11.40
N THR A 48 -12.66 3.56 -11.11
CA THR A 48 -12.21 2.92 -9.87
C THR A 48 -10.68 2.91 -9.75
N ARG A 49 -9.98 2.56 -10.84
CA ARG A 49 -8.51 2.59 -10.91
C ARG A 49 -7.96 3.98 -10.63
N LEU A 50 -8.53 5.01 -11.25
CA LEU A 50 -8.14 6.40 -11.05
C LEU A 50 -8.40 6.85 -9.61
N LEU A 51 -9.62 6.65 -9.09
CA LEU A 51 -10.02 7.11 -7.77
C LEU A 51 -9.18 6.47 -6.68
N LEU A 52 -8.99 5.15 -6.75
CA LEU A 52 -8.28 4.39 -5.75
C LEU A 52 -6.76 4.34 -5.98
N ALA A 53 -6.25 5.04 -6.98
CA ALA A 53 -4.82 5.21 -7.14
C ALA A 53 -4.24 5.95 -5.92
N PRO A 54 -3.10 5.50 -5.36
CA PRO A 54 -2.49 6.14 -4.20
C PRO A 54 -2.20 7.62 -4.42
N GLU A 55 -1.82 8.01 -5.63
CA GLU A 55 -1.49 9.37 -6.05
C GLU A 55 -2.74 10.27 -6.03
N THR A 56 -3.85 9.76 -6.56
CA THR A 56 -5.16 10.43 -6.53
C THR A 56 -5.66 10.58 -5.09
N THR A 57 -5.62 9.51 -4.32
CA THR A 57 -6.02 9.55 -2.90
C THR A 57 -5.19 10.59 -2.15
N ARG A 58 -3.86 10.52 -2.27
CA ARG A 58 -2.94 11.44 -1.60
C ARG A 58 -3.29 12.90 -1.91
N LEU A 59 -3.60 13.18 -3.17
CA LEU A 59 -3.95 14.52 -3.64
C LEU A 59 -5.28 15.01 -3.07
N LEU A 60 -6.30 14.14 -3.01
CA LEU A 60 -7.65 14.51 -2.58
C LEU A 60 -7.79 14.57 -1.05
N MET A 61 -7.16 13.65 -0.32
CA MET A 61 -7.35 13.50 1.12
C MET A 61 -6.29 14.22 1.96
N TRP A 62 -5.09 14.43 1.40
CA TRP A 62 -4.02 15.19 2.06
C TRP A 62 -3.54 16.33 1.16
N PRO A 63 -4.40 17.34 0.92
CA PRO A 63 -3.98 18.53 0.19
C PRO A 63 -2.83 19.20 0.94
N ASP A 64 -1.75 19.50 0.22
CA ASP A 64 -0.66 20.29 0.77
C ASP A 64 -1.06 21.77 0.67
N PRO A 65 -1.19 22.51 1.80
CA PRO A 65 -1.63 23.91 1.78
C PRO A 65 -0.70 24.83 1.00
N ALA A 66 0.57 24.44 0.81
CA ALA A 66 1.53 25.17 0.01
C ALA A 66 1.46 24.82 -1.49
N ARG A 67 0.68 23.80 -1.86
CA ARG A 67 0.57 23.31 -3.23
C ARG A 67 -0.51 24.08 -3.98
N ASP A 68 -0.18 24.48 -5.20
CA ASP A 68 -1.10 25.13 -6.11
C ASP A 68 -2.23 24.16 -6.51
N ALA A 69 -3.48 24.56 -6.30
CA ALA A 69 -4.66 23.82 -6.77
C ALA A 69 -4.58 23.50 -8.27
N SER A 70 -3.83 24.29 -9.06
CA SER A 70 -3.52 24.02 -10.46
C SER A 70 -2.75 22.72 -10.68
N ALA A 71 -1.79 22.38 -9.82
CA ALA A 71 -1.04 21.14 -9.96
C ALA A 71 -1.91 19.90 -9.70
N ALA A 72 -2.84 20.01 -8.75
CA ALA A 72 -3.80 18.94 -8.46
C ALA A 72 -4.79 18.72 -9.62
N THR A 73 -5.30 19.83 -10.16
CA THR A 73 -6.17 19.80 -11.34
C THR A 73 -5.44 19.24 -12.57
N GLU A 74 -4.21 19.68 -12.84
CA GLU A 74 -3.40 19.18 -13.95
C GLU A 74 -3.16 17.67 -13.83
N PHE A 75 -2.79 17.19 -12.64
CA PHE A 75 -2.61 15.76 -12.39
C PHE A 75 -3.89 14.96 -12.73
N LEU A 76 -5.06 15.42 -12.27
CA LEU A 76 -6.31 14.72 -12.54
C LEU A 76 -6.66 14.71 -14.02
N ILE A 77 -6.53 15.84 -14.72
CA ILE A 77 -6.79 15.91 -16.17
C ILE A 77 -5.88 14.95 -16.93
N ARG A 78 -4.56 14.97 -16.62
CA ARG A 78 -3.57 14.09 -17.25
C ARG A 78 -3.85 12.62 -16.96
N SER A 79 -4.22 12.28 -15.73
CA SER A 79 -4.51 10.91 -15.31
C SER A 79 -5.79 10.38 -15.95
N VAL A 80 -6.85 11.18 -16.03
CA VAL A 80 -8.08 10.82 -16.74
C VAL A 80 -7.79 10.62 -18.22
N GLN A 81 -7.02 11.52 -18.85
CA GLN A 81 -6.63 11.37 -20.25
C GLN A 81 -5.81 10.10 -20.48
N ALA A 82 -4.92 9.73 -19.56
CA ALA A 82 -4.16 8.49 -19.63
C ALA A 82 -5.07 7.25 -19.54
N GLU A 83 -6.04 7.25 -18.61
CA GLU A 83 -7.03 6.17 -18.49
C GLU A 83 -7.93 6.05 -19.73
N MET A 84 -8.40 7.17 -20.29
CA MET A 84 -9.15 7.15 -21.55
C MET A 84 -8.33 6.53 -22.69
N ALA A 85 -7.06 6.91 -22.83
CA ALA A 85 -6.18 6.36 -23.85
C ALA A 85 -5.90 4.87 -23.64
N ARG A 86 -5.72 4.43 -22.38
CA ARG A 86 -5.56 3.02 -22.01
C ARG A 86 -6.76 2.17 -22.45
N GLU A 87 -7.98 2.69 -22.31
CA GLU A 87 -9.22 2.02 -22.75
C GLU A 87 -9.46 2.09 -24.27
N GLY A 88 -8.53 2.66 -25.05
CA GLY A 88 -8.66 2.82 -26.49
C GLY A 88 -9.60 3.95 -26.91
N SER A 89 -10.03 4.80 -25.99
CA SER A 89 -10.74 6.03 -26.34
C SER A 89 -9.77 7.01 -27.00
N VAL A 90 -10.19 7.61 -28.11
CA VAL A 90 -9.36 8.57 -28.86
C VAL A 90 -9.23 9.85 -28.03
N ALA A 91 -8.19 9.91 -27.22
CA ALA A 91 -7.78 11.14 -26.56
C ALA A 91 -7.30 12.15 -27.62
N GLN A 92 -7.41 13.43 -27.29
CA GLN A 92 -6.67 14.47 -28.01
C GLN A 92 -5.19 14.08 -28.16
N PRO A 93 -4.49 14.59 -29.19
CA PRO A 93 -3.10 14.25 -29.44
C PRO A 93 -2.28 14.41 -28.16
N VAL A 94 -1.67 13.31 -27.71
CA VAL A 94 -0.76 13.33 -26.58
C VAL A 94 0.55 13.95 -27.06
N VAL A 95 0.91 15.11 -26.54
CA VAL A 95 2.14 15.84 -26.93
C VAL A 95 3.32 15.45 -26.04
N GLU A 96 3.04 15.23 -24.76
CA GLU A 96 4.02 14.80 -23.75
C GLU A 96 3.64 13.44 -23.19
N PRO A 97 4.60 12.62 -22.73
CA PRO A 97 4.28 11.38 -22.05
C PRO A 97 3.29 11.58 -20.89
N LEU A 98 2.28 10.72 -20.83
CA LEU A 98 1.34 10.63 -19.71
C LEU A 98 1.53 9.28 -19.01
N TRP A 99 1.15 9.23 -17.73
CA TRP A 99 1.08 7.99 -16.97
C TRP A 99 -0.31 7.86 -16.37
N THR A 100 -0.83 6.64 -16.31
CA THR A 100 -2.00 6.35 -15.47
C THR A 100 -1.68 6.69 -14.01
N ALA A 101 -2.70 6.99 -13.22
CA ALA A 101 -2.50 7.33 -11.81
C ALA A 101 -1.88 6.18 -11.00
N LEU A 102 -2.04 4.93 -11.46
CA LEU A 102 -1.42 3.74 -10.88
C LEU A 102 0.03 3.51 -11.34
N GLY A 103 0.53 4.27 -12.32
CA GLY A 103 1.90 4.18 -12.82
C GLY A 103 2.20 2.93 -13.66
N ASP A 104 1.21 2.08 -13.92
CA ASP A 104 1.34 0.80 -14.64
C ASP A 104 1.20 0.93 -16.17
N THR A 105 0.88 2.11 -16.68
CA THR A 105 0.74 2.35 -18.13
C THR A 105 1.24 3.75 -18.49
N GLN A 106 2.07 3.81 -19.53
CA GLN A 106 2.56 5.05 -20.12
C GLN A 106 1.88 5.31 -21.47
N ILE A 107 1.47 6.54 -21.72
CA ILE A 107 0.99 7.00 -23.03
C ILE A 107 2.07 7.89 -23.63
N LEU A 108 2.70 7.44 -24.70
CA LEU A 108 3.75 8.17 -25.41
C LEU A 108 3.16 9.30 -26.27
N PRO A 109 3.99 10.28 -26.68
CA PRO A 109 3.59 11.26 -27.68
C PRO A 109 3.04 10.58 -28.94
N GLY A 110 1.90 11.08 -29.44
CA GLY A 110 1.14 10.45 -30.52
C GLY A 110 0.11 9.41 -30.07
N GLY A 111 0.01 9.12 -28.77
CA GLY A 111 -1.04 8.30 -28.18
C GLY A 111 -0.73 6.79 -28.12
N GLN A 112 0.52 6.39 -28.38
CA GLN A 112 0.91 4.98 -28.24
C GLN A 112 0.85 4.57 -26.75
N VAL A 113 0.10 3.51 -26.47
CA VAL A 113 -0.01 2.92 -25.13
C VAL A 113 1.13 1.92 -24.91
N VAL A 114 1.86 2.07 -23.81
CA VAL A 114 2.91 1.16 -23.36
C VAL A 114 2.53 0.67 -21.96
N GLU A 115 2.09 -0.58 -21.89
CA GLU A 115 1.76 -1.23 -20.62
C GLU A 115 3.03 -1.67 -19.89
N GLY A 116 3.01 -1.53 -18.57
CA GLY A 116 4.02 -2.09 -17.69
C GLY A 116 3.93 -3.62 -17.61
N PRO A 117 4.87 -4.26 -16.90
CA PRO A 117 4.82 -5.71 -16.69
C PRO A 117 3.57 -6.08 -15.89
N SER A 118 2.91 -7.18 -16.27
CA SER A 118 1.76 -7.72 -15.55
C SER A 118 2.09 -9.07 -14.93
N ILE A 119 1.62 -9.28 -13.70
CA ILE A 119 1.69 -10.57 -13.00
C ILE A 119 0.27 -10.89 -12.55
N LYS A 120 -0.21 -12.08 -12.91
CA LYS A 120 -1.56 -12.52 -12.55
C LYS A 120 -1.71 -12.50 -11.02
N GLY A 121 -2.76 -11.84 -10.53
CA GLY A 121 -3.02 -11.71 -9.09
C GLY A 121 -2.41 -10.45 -8.45
N VAL A 122 -1.65 -9.65 -9.20
CA VAL A 122 -1.21 -8.31 -8.80
C VAL A 122 -2.09 -7.28 -9.52
N ALA A 123 -2.56 -6.25 -8.81
CA ALA A 123 -3.45 -5.23 -9.37
C ALA A 123 -2.74 -4.36 -10.42
N ALA A 124 -1.81 -3.52 -9.98
CA ALA A 124 -0.96 -2.68 -10.83
C ALA A 124 0.48 -2.75 -10.34
N LEU A 125 1.42 -2.84 -11.29
CA LEU A 125 2.84 -3.01 -11.01
C LEU A 125 3.61 -1.85 -11.65
N ASP A 126 4.26 -1.05 -10.81
CA ASP A 126 4.98 0.16 -11.23
C ASP A 126 6.47 0.05 -10.91
N LEU A 127 7.30 0.24 -11.92
CA LEU A 127 8.76 0.22 -11.82
C LEU A 127 9.40 1.50 -12.37
N ASP A 128 8.63 2.27 -13.13
CA ASP A 128 9.16 3.17 -14.16
C ASP A 128 8.49 4.54 -14.11
N SER A 129 7.31 4.67 -13.50
CA SER A 129 6.61 5.94 -13.47
C SER A 129 7.36 6.99 -12.65
N PRO A 130 7.16 8.29 -12.91
CA PRO A 130 7.66 9.35 -12.05
C PRO A 130 7.21 9.20 -10.59
N TYR A 131 6.06 8.56 -10.36
CA TYR A 131 5.52 8.32 -9.03
C TYR A 131 6.37 7.28 -8.29
N ALA A 132 6.73 6.16 -8.94
CA ALA A 132 7.61 5.14 -8.39
C ALA A 132 9.05 5.63 -8.17
N LEU A 133 9.62 6.33 -9.16
CA LEU A 133 11.01 6.78 -9.09
C LEU A 133 11.20 7.96 -8.12
N GLY A 134 10.15 8.74 -7.88
CA GLY A 134 10.15 9.89 -6.97
C GLY A 134 9.81 9.57 -5.51
N ILE A 135 9.53 8.30 -5.15
CA ILE A 135 9.07 7.95 -3.79
C ILE A 135 10.13 8.30 -2.74
N ASP A 136 9.71 9.06 -1.73
CA ASP A 136 10.43 9.12 -0.47
C ASP A 136 10.00 8.00 0.47
N VAL A 137 10.72 6.87 0.42
CA VAL A 137 10.41 5.68 1.24
C VAL A 137 10.51 5.96 2.74
N GLN A 138 11.25 7.01 3.13
CA GLN A 138 11.36 7.42 4.54
C GLN A 138 10.18 8.29 4.99
N GLY A 139 9.32 8.74 4.08
CA GLY A 139 8.13 9.53 4.38
C GLY A 139 8.40 10.93 4.94
N MET A 140 9.60 11.48 4.77
CA MET A 140 9.97 12.80 5.33
C MET A 140 9.55 13.97 4.45
N ARG A 141 9.60 13.82 3.11
CA ARG A 141 9.34 14.90 2.14
C ARG A 141 8.30 14.54 1.07
N PHE A 142 7.71 13.35 1.15
CA PHE A 142 6.74 12.77 0.22
C PHE A 142 7.26 12.50 -1.20
N THR A 143 8.17 13.32 -1.73
CA THR A 143 8.92 13.09 -2.95
C THR A 143 10.41 13.39 -2.74
N GLN A 144 11.28 12.69 -3.47
CA GLN A 144 12.71 12.98 -3.50
C GLN A 144 13.05 13.95 -4.64
N PRO A 145 13.98 14.91 -4.45
CA PRO A 145 14.37 15.86 -5.50
C PRO A 145 15.02 15.20 -6.72
N GLU A 146 15.71 14.08 -6.49
CA GLU A 146 16.35 13.28 -7.53
C GLU A 146 15.62 11.94 -7.61
N GLY A 147 15.13 11.60 -8.80
CA GLY A 147 14.50 10.31 -9.06
C GLY A 147 15.50 9.17 -8.90
N ARG A 148 14.99 8.02 -8.44
CA ARG A 148 15.77 6.79 -8.34
C ARG A 148 16.05 6.21 -9.72
N ALA A 149 17.14 5.45 -9.84
CA ALA A 149 17.40 4.67 -11.04
C ALA A 149 16.36 3.53 -11.14
N PRO A 150 15.77 3.28 -12.32
CA PRO A 150 14.85 2.17 -12.50
C PRO A 150 15.59 0.83 -12.41
N LEU A 151 14.85 -0.24 -12.09
CA LEU A 151 15.34 -1.60 -12.25
C LEU A 151 15.49 -1.91 -13.75
N ALA A 152 16.69 -2.33 -14.16
CA ALA A 152 17.01 -2.54 -15.57
C ALA A 152 17.66 -3.90 -15.84
N GLY A 153 17.47 -4.41 -17.06
CA GLY A 153 18.06 -5.66 -17.53
C GLY A 153 17.83 -6.83 -16.58
N ARG A 154 18.91 -7.51 -16.20
CA ARG A 154 18.88 -8.69 -15.32
C ARG A 154 18.31 -8.39 -13.93
N GLU A 155 18.53 -7.19 -13.38
CA GLU A 155 17.97 -6.83 -12.07
C GLU A 155 16.44 -6.81 -12.11
N ARG A 156 15.86 -6.28 -13.20
CA ARG A 156 14.42 -6.26 -13.44
C ARG A 156 13.87 -7.67 -13.61
N GLU A 157 14.52 -8.50 -14.41
CA GLU A 157 14.13 -9.89 -14.63
C GLU A 157 14.12 -10.70 -13.32
N GLU A 158 15.17 -10.56 -12.49
CA GLU A 158 15.27 -11.25 -11.21
C GLU A 158 14.20 -10.78 -10.21
N ALA A 159 13.95 -9.46 -10.13
CA ALA A 159 12.90 -8.89 -9.29
C ALA A 159 11.50 -9.40 -9.68
N LEU A 160 11.17 -9.37 -10.98
CA LEU A 160 9.88 -9.82 -11.50
C LEU A 160 9.69 -11.33 -11.33
N ALA A 161 10.74 -12.13 -11.54
CA ALA A 161 10.67 -13.58 -11.34
C ALA A 161 10.39 -13.95 -9.89
N LYS A 162 11.06 -13.29 -8.93
CA LYS A 162 10.82 -13.50 -7.49
C LYS A 162 9.42 -13.03 -7.08
N LEU A 163 8.96 -11.90 -7.60
CA LEU A 163 7.60 -11.43 -7.34
C LEU A 163 6.56 -12.41 -7.90
N SER A 164 6.72 -12.90 -9.12
CA SER A 164 5.80 -13.89 -9.69
C SER A 164 5.73 -15.14 -8.81
N ALA A 165 6.88 -15.70 -8.43
CA ALA A 165 6.94 -16.86 -7.55
C ALA A 165 6.32 -16.60 -6.16
N ALA A 166 6.48 -15.39 -5.62
CA ALA A 166 5.87 -14.99 -4.36
C ALA A 166 4.34 -14.93 -4.45
N ILE A 167 3.80 -14.37 -5.55
CA ILE A 167 2.35 -14.27 -5.77
C ILE A 167 1.73 -15.65 -5.99
N ASP A 168 2.38 -16.52 -6.76
CA ASP A 168 1.96 -17.91 -6.93
C ASP A 168 1.97 -18.67 -5.60
N GLY A 169 3.01 -18.45 -4.78
CA GLY A 169 3.10 -19.00 -3.44
C GLY A 169 1.98 -18.50 -2.52
N ILE A 170 1.68 -17.19 -2.52
CA ILE A 170 0.57 -16.61 -1.75
C ILE A 170 -0.77 -17.24 -2.15
N ALA A 171 -1.02 -17.38 -3.45
CA ALA A 171 -2.24 -18.02 -3.97
C ALA A 171 -2.32 -19.51 -3.59
N SER A 172 -1.18 -20.19 -3.44
CA SER A 172 -1.09 -21.58 -3.00
C SER A 172 -1.33 -21.76 -1.50
N VAL A 173 -1.14 -20.70 -0.69
CA VAL A 173 -1.49 -20.70 0.74
C VAL A 173 -3.00 -20.64 0.92
N SER A 174 -3.66 -19.63 0.34
CA SER A 174 -5.12 -19.58 0.25
C SER A 174 -5.60 -18.56 -0.79
N SER A 175 -6.77 -18.82 -1.37
CA SER A 175 -7.46 -17.87 -2.24
C SER A 175 -7.85 -16.58 -1.52
N GLU A 176 -8.16 -16.67 -0.23
CA GLU A 176 -8.59 -15.57 0.63
C GLU A 176 -7.44 -14.60 0.87
N THR A 177 -6.22 -15.09 1.12
CA THR A 177 -5.03 -14.25 1.26
C THR A 177 -4.70 -13.56 -0.06
N SER A 178 -4.78 -14.27 -1.19
CA SER A 178 -4.58 -13.66 -2.51
C SER A 178 -5.62 -12.57 -2.79
N ALA A 179 -6.90 -12.82 -2.49
CA ALA A 179 -7.97 -11.83 -2.63
C ALA A 179 -7.79 -10.64 -1.67
N PHE A 180 -7.27 -10.87 -0.47
CA PHE A 180 -6.95 -9.82 0.49
C PHE A 180 -5.83 -8.91 -0.05
N VAL A 181 -4.72 -9.50 -0.51
CA VAL A 181 -3.60 -8.77 -1.13
C VAL A 181 -4.09 -7.92 -2.31
N ALA A 182 -4.83 -8.52 -3.25
CA ALA A 182 -5.36 -7.82 -4.40
C ALA A 182 -6.34 -6.69 -4.03
N ARG A 183 -7.09 -6.84 -2.93
CA ARG A 183 -8.03 -5.82 -2.46
C ARG A 183 -7.33 -4.63 -1.82
N PHE A 184 -6.26 -4.85 -1.05
CA PHE A 184 -5.64 -3.80 -0.24
C PHE A 184 -4.30 -3.27 -0.79
N THR A 185 -3.78 -3.87 -1.86
CA THR A 185 -2.68 -3.30 -2.67
C THR A 185 -3.25 -2.83 -4.02
N LYS A 186 -3.23 -1.52 -4.24
CA LYS A 186 -3.67 -0.87 -5.49
C LYS A 186 -2.52 -0.70 -6.47
N ALA A 187 -1.36 -0.31 -5.98
CA ALA A 187 -0.13 -0.25 -6.75
C ALA A 187 1.00 -0.93 -5.95
N LEU A 188 1.66 -1.89 -6.58
CA LEU A 188 2.88 -2.49 -6.07
C LEU A 188 4.07 -1.88 -6.82
N VAL A 189 4.97 -1.25 -6.09
CA VAL A 189 6.15 -0.58 -6.64
C VAL A 189 7.38 -1.42 -6.38
N LEU A 190 8.13 -1.75 -7.44
CA LEU A 190 9.47 -2.34 -7.29
C LEU A 190 10.51 -1.29 -7.58
N LEU A 191 11.42 -1.09 -6.63
CA LEU A 191 12.45 -0.09 -6.79
C LEU A 191 13.83 -0.62 -6.41
N ARG A 192 14.81 0.00 -7.04
CA ARG A 192 16.20 -0.05 -6.61
C ARG A 192 16.46 1.12 -5.67
N ASP A 193 17.00 0.81 -4.49
CA ASP A 193 17.45 1.82 -3.53
C ASP A 193 18.95 1.65 -3.30
N ASP A 194 19.77 2.46 -3.97
CA ASP A 194 21.22 2.40 -3.84
C ASP A 194 21.73 2.83 -2.44
N ARG A 195 20.87 3.46 -1.63
CA ARG A 195 21.23 3.89 -0.26
C ARG A 195 21.13 2.73 0.73
N GLU A 196 20.24 1.78 0.48
CA GLU A 196 20.03 0.60 1.32
C GLU A 196 20.57 -0.65 0.63
N ARG A 197 21.39 -1.45 1.33
CA ARG A 197 21.97 -2.69 0.77
C ARG A 197 21.20 -3.94 1.20
N VAL A 198 19.96 -3.76 1.61
CA VAL A 198 19.07 -4.81 2.07
C VAL A 198 17.74 -4.72 1.37
N PHE A 199 17.00 -5.83 1.39
CA PHE A 199 15.60 -5.84 1.04
C PHE A 199 14.80 -5.06 2.08
N SER A 200 13.80 -4.31 1.61
CA SER A 200 12.83 -3.63 2.45
C SER A 200 11.46 -3.71 1.83
N SER A 201 10.45 -3.62 2.67
CA SER A 201 9.09 -3.29 2.26
C SER A 201 8.63 -2.02 2.98
N GLY A 202 7.71 -1.29 2.38
CA GLY A 202 7.12 -0.14 3.04
C GLY A 202 5.84 0.34 2.37
N SER A 203 5.07 1.09 3.14
CA SER A 203 3.86 1.77 2.74
C SER A 203 3.75 3.09 3.50
N CYS A 204 2.81 3.94 3.10
CA CYS A 204 2.62 5.25 3.70
C CYS A 204 1.13 5.53 3.86
N ALA A 205 0.73 5.98 5.05
CA ALA A 205 -0.66 6.28 5.37
C ALA A 205 -1.32 7.33 4.44
N GLN A 206 -0.52 8.17 3.78
CA GLN A 206 -1.03 9.17 2.83
C GLN A 206 -1.14 8.64 1.39
N TYR A 207 -0.47 7.54 1.08
CA TYR A 207 -0.52 6.87 -0.22
C TYR A 207 -1.13 5.49 -0.02
N VAL A 208 -2.37 5.49 0.47
CA VAL A 208 -3.10 4.29 0.84
C VAL A 208 -3.21 3.34 -0.36
N GLY A 209 -2.92 2.05 -0.11
CA GLY A 209 -2.89 1.03 -1.15
C GLY A 209 -1.60 0.97 -1.97
N ARG A 210 -0.61 1.84 -1.71
CA ARG A 210 0.73 1.71 -2.29
C ARG A 210 1.61 0.83 -1.42
N SER A 211 2.07 -0.27 -1.99
CA SER A 211 3.07 -1.14 -1.39
C SER A 211 4.38 -0.97 -2.15
N VAL A 212 5.50 -0.85 -1.45
CA VAL A 212 6.82 -0.66 -2.04
C VAL A 212 7.71 -1.82 -1.63
N LEU A 213 8.39 -2.44 -2.59
CA LEU A 213 9.44 -3.42 -2.35
C LEU A 213 10.78 -2.86 -2.83
N GLY A 214 11.66 -2.60 -1.88
CA GLY A 214 13.01 -2.11 -2.11
C GLY A 214 13.99 -3.26 -2.30
N ASN A 215 14.77 -3.19 -3.36
CA ASN A 215 15.84 -4.12 -3.68
C ASN A 215 15.47 -5.62 -3.76
N PRO A 216 14.32 -6.02 -4.35
CA PRO A 216 13.95 -7.44 -4.48
C PRO A 216 14.94 -8.25 -5.35
N GLN A 217 15.73 -7.60 -6.19
CA GLN A 217 16.71 -8.24 -7.08
C GLN A 217 17.85 -8.92 -6.33
N PHE A 218 18.20 -8.50 -5.11
CA PHE A 218 19.37 -9.03 -4.40
C PHE A 218 19.32 -10.55 -4.19
N SER A 219 20.44 -11.23 -4.41
CA SER A 219 20.52 -12.71 -4.38
C SER A 219 20.20 -13.33 -3.01
N ALA A 220 20.36 -12.58 -1.92
CA ALA A 220 19.99 -13.02 -0.57
C ALA A 220 18.47 -13.01 -0.33
N VAL A 221 17.69 -12.42 -1.24
CA VAL A 221 16.24 -12.31 -1.18
C VAL A 221 15.64 -13.46 -1.96
N ASP A 222 14.92 -14.34 -1.26
CA ASP A 222 14.09 -15.39 -1.84
C ASP A 222 12.63 -14.92 -2.03
N GLN A 223 11.83 -15.74 -2.69
CA GLN A 223 10.41 -15.49 -2.90
C GLN A 223 9.61 -15.47 -1.59
N ALA A 224 10.10 -16.10 -0.51
CA ALA A 224 9.44 -16.07 0.79
C ALA A 224 9.54 -14.67 1.43
N PHE A 225 10.70 -14.01 1.33
CA PHE A 225 10.85 -12.60 1.76
C PHE A 225 9.97 -11.65 0.95
N VAL A 226 9.89 -11.86 -0.37
CA VAL A 226 9.02 -11.05 -1.23
C VAL A 226 7.55 -11.27 -0.88
N ALA A 227 7.13 -12.52 -0.66
CA ALA A 227 5.77 -12.84 -0.23
C ALA A 227 5.42 -12.20 1.11
N GLU A 228 6.35 -12.23 2.08
CA GLU A 228 6.17 -11.54 3.36
C GLU A 228 5.93 -10.05 3.15
N GLY A 229 6.79 -9.38 2.36
CA GLY A 229 6.66 -7.95 2.09
C GLY A 229 5.32 -7.62 1.44
N VAL A 230 4.86 -8.40 0.46
CA VAL A 230 3.56 -8.19 -0.19
C VAL A 230 2.41 -8.33 0.81
N VAL A 231 2.38 -9.41 1.60
CA VAL A 231 1.33 -9.64 2.60
C VAL A 231 1.38 -8.56 3.69
N HIS A 232 2.56 -8.26 4.21
CA HIS A 232 2.81 -7.22 5.22
C HIS A 232 2.24 -5.88 4.76
N GLU A 233 2.63 -5.40 3.58
CA GLU A 233 2.19 -4.09 3.10
C GLU A 233 0.71 -4.07 2.71
N SER A 234 0.13 -5.21 2.30
CA SER A 234 -1.32 -5.30 2.08
C SER A 234 -2.12 -5.18 3.39
N ILE A 235 -1.58 -5.70 4.50
CA ILE A 235 -2.17 -5.51 5.83
C ILE A 235 -2.11 -4.03 6.20
N HIS A 236 -0.97 -3.34 5.99
CA HIS A 236 -0.93 -1.89 6.17
C HIS A 236 -1.94 -1.15 5.29
N GLY A 237 -2.12 -1.56 4.03
CA GLY A 237 -3.17 -1.02 3.16
C GLY A 237 -4.57 -1.13 3.76
N PHE A 238 -4.91 -2.30 4.31
CA PHE A 238 -6.16 -2.52 5.04
C PHE A 238 -6.28 -1.62 6.27
N LEU A 239 -5.23 -1.57 7.10
CA LEU A 239 -5.22 -0.78 8.33
C LEU A 239 -5.37 0.71 8.06
N TYR A 240 -4.69 1.24 7.03
CA TYR A 240 -4.85 2.65 6.65
C TYR A 240 -6.27 2.96 6.16
N MET A 241 -6.89 2.08 5.36
CA MET A 241 -8.28 2.27 4.93
C MET A 241 -9.26 2.24 6.11
N HIS A 242 -9.02 1.36 7.09
CA HIS A 242 -9.82 1.27 8.31
C HIS A 242 -9.65 2.51 9.18
N GLU A 243 -8.43 3.01 9.38
CA GLU A 243 -8.16 4.22 10.17
C GLU A 243 -8.78 5.49 9.60
N MET A 244 -9.05 5.53 8.29
CA MET A 244 -9.80 6.64 7.68
C MET A 244 -11.30 6.62 8.02
N GLN A 245 -11.81 5.49 8.50
CA GLN A 245 -13.21 5.31 8.88
C GLN A 245 -13.38 5.35 10.39
N GLU A 246 -12.41 4.81 11.13
CA GLU A 246 -12.43 4.70 12.59
C GLU A 246 -11.13 5.19 13.20
N SER A 247 -11.22 6.16 14.11
CA SER A 247 -10.06 6.68 14.83
C SER A 247 -9.51 5.63 15.79
N TRP A 248 -8.28 5.19 15.53
CA TRP A 248 -7.55 4.24 16.39
C TRP A 248 -7.00 4.89 17.65
N VAL A 249 -6.54 6.13 17.52
CA VAL A 249 -6.12 6.98 18.64
C VAL A 249 -7.07 8.16 18.75
N LEU A 250 -7.40 8.53 19.98
CA LEU A 250 -8.35 9.58 20.32
C LEU A 250 -7.67 10.93 20.57
N ASP A 251 -6.34 10.91 20.74
CA ASP A 251 -5.50 12.09 20.94
C ASP A 251 -4.55 12.28 19.75
N ASP A 252 -4.64 13.45 19.11
CA ASP A 252 -3.84 13.79 17.93
C ASP A 252 -2.33 13.75 18.17
N SER A 253 -1.89 13.91 19.43
CA SER A 253 -0.47 13.83 19.79
C SER A 253 0.14 12.45 19.51
N LEU A 254 -0.68 11.39 19.50
CA LEU A 254 -0.24 10.02 19.20
C LEU A 254 -0.06 9.76 17.69
N TYR A 255 -0.47 10.68 16.82
CA TYR A 255 -0.09 10.66 15.40
C TYR A 255 1.31 11.24 15.14
N SER A 256 1.97 11.77 16.17
CA SER A 256 3.34 12.26 16.05
C SER A 256 4.39 11.13 16.15
N MET A 257 5.67 11.47 15.95
CA MET A 257 6.79 10.53 16.10
C MET A 257 7.12 10.20 17.57
N GLN A 258 6.33 10.71 18.51
CA GLN A 258 6.41 10.43 19.94
C GLN A 258 4.99 10.23 20.49
N PRO A 259 4.82 9.46 21.57
CA PRO A 259 5.84 8.72 22.32
C PRO A 259 6.22 7.40 21.66
N MET A 260 7.38 6.84 22.06
CA MET A 260 7.99 5.66 21.45
C MET A 260 8.00 4.44 22.38
N VAL A 261 7.44 3.32 21.91
CA VAL A 261 7.29 2.04 22.60
C VAL A 261 8.24 0.99 22.00
N PRO A 262 8.93 0.15 22.80
CA PRO A 262 9.77 -0.92 22.25
C PRO A 262 8.92 -2.01 21.59
N SER A 263 9.22 -2.32 20.33
CA SER A 263 8.61 -3.44 19.60
C SER A 263 9.06 -4.78 20.20
N PRO A 264 8.14 -5.68 20.58
CA PRO A 264 8.52 -6.98 21.13
C PRO A 264 9.10 -7.92 20.06
N TRP A 265 8.85 -7.69 18.77
CA TRP A 265 9.41 -8.51 17.68
C TRP A 265 10.85 -8.11 17.31
N THR A 266 11.12 -6.81 17.22
CA THR A 266 12.40 -6.32 16.65
C THR A 266 13.30 -5.62 17.66
N GLY A 267 12.77 -5.26 18.84
CA GLY A 267 13.45 -4.40 19.82
C GLY A 267 13.56 -2.93 19.40
N ARG A 268 13.23 -2.58 18.16
CA ARG A 268 13.21 -1.18 17.70
C ARG A 268 12.08 -0.43 18.40
N ARG A 269 12.32 0.85 18.69
CA ARG A 269 11.28 1.71 19.24
C ARG A 269 10.40 2.22 18.11
N LEU A 270 9.09 2.16 18.31
CA LEU A 270 8.07 2.60 17.35
C LEU A 270 7.17 3.64 18.01
N PRO A 271 6.66 4.65 17.28
CA PRO A 271 5.61 5.49 17.82
C PRO A 271 4.37 4.64 18.16
N VAL A 272 3.51 5.10 19.06
CA VAL A 272 2.35 4.31 19.55
C VAL A 272 1.48 3.82 18.40
N ARG A 273 1.07 4.68 17.47
CA ARG A 273 0.23 4.28 16.33
C ARG A 273 0.90 3.20 15.44
N PRO A 274 2.14 3.36 14.95
CA PRO A 274 2.86 2.29 14.27
C PRO A 274 3.03 1.00 15.10
N PHE A 275 3.15 1.09 16.43
CA PHE A 275 3.17 -0.09 17.29
C PHE A 275 1.83 -0.83 17.27
N LEU A 276 0.70 -0.11 17.37
CA LEU A 276 -0.64 -0.70 17.25
C LEU A 276 -0.78 -1.43 15.91
N GLN A 277 -0.40 -0.79 14.80
CA GLN A 277 -0.42 -1.42 13.48
C GLN A 277 0.48 -2.65 13.40
N ALA A 278 1.69 -2.58 13.97
CA ALA A 278 2.62 -3.71 13.98
C ALA A 278 2.00 -4.95 14.65
N CYS A 279 1.18 -4.79 15.70
CA CYS A 279 0.51 -5.92 16.34
C CYS A 279 -0.38 -6.69 15.35
N PHE A 280 -1.18 -5.99 14.54
CA PHE A 280 -2.03 -6.62 13.52
C PHE A 280 -1.22 -7.20 12.34
N VAL A 281 -0.14 -6.53 11.94
CA VAL A 281 0.75 -7.03 10.88
C VAL A 281 1.40 -8.35 11.30
N TRP A 282 2.00 -8.41 12.49
CA TRP A 282 2.62 -9.63 12.99
C TRP A 282 1.60 -10.74 13.23
N TYR A 283 0.37 -10.40 13.62
CA TYR A 283 -0.72 -11.36 13.73
C TYR A 283 -1.10 -11.95 12.36
N GLY A 284 -1.26 -11.10 11.34
CA GLY A 284 -1.54 -11.55 9.98
C GLY A 284 -0.41 -12.42 9.41
N LEU A 285 0.86 -12.03 9.65
CA LEU A 285 2.02 -12.82 9.23
C LEU A 285 2.11 -14.16 9.97
N PHE A 286 1.79 -14.22 11.26
CA PHE A 286 1.73 -15.49 11.99
C PHE A 286 0.72 -16.46 11.35
N ASN A 287 -0.49 -15.97 11.03
CA ASN A 287 -1.52 -16.79 10.39
C ASN A 287 -1.13 -17.22 8.98
N PHE A 288 -0.61 -16.29 8.16
CA PHE A 288 -0.11 -16.58 6.81
C PHE A 288 0.96 -17.67 6.83
N TRP A 289 1.97 -17.53 7.70
CA TRP A 289 3.07 -18.50 7.78
C TRP A 289 2.66 -19.84 8.39
N SER A 290 1.65 -19.86 9.26
CA SER A 290 1.05 -21.10 9.76
C SER A 290 0.39 -21.87 8.61
N ALA A 291 -0.48 -21.21 7.83
CA ALA A 291 -1.11 -21.81 6.66
C ALA A 291 -0.09 -22.20 5.57
N ALA A 292 0.97 -21.42 5.38
CA ALA A 292 2.06 -21.74 4.46
C ALA A 292 2.85 -22.99 4.88
N ALA A 293 3.00 -23.23 6.19
CA ALA A 293 3.65 -24.43 6.70
C ALA A 293 2.78 -25.68 6.46
N GLU A 294 1.46 -25.55 6.62
CA GLU A 294 0.48 -26.62 6.39
C GLU A 294 0.38 -27.00 4.91
N THR A 295 0.34 -26.01 4.01
CA THR A 295 0.24 -26.20 2.56
C THR A 295 1.57 -26.53 1.89
N GLY A 296 2.70 -26.15 2.51
CA GLY A 296 4.04 -26.33 1.95
C GLY A 296 4.43 -25.31 0.87
N ALA A 297 3.65 -24.24 0.66
CA ALA A 297 3.78 -23.29 -0.47
C ALA A 297 5.16 -22.62 -0.60
N PHE A 298 5.95 -22.55 0.48
CA PHE A 298 7.31 -21.98 0.50
C PHE A 298 8.36 -22.93 1.08
N GLY A 299 8.01 -24.21 1.22
CA GLY A 299 8.77 -25.19 1.99
C GLY A 299 8.48 -25.08 3.50
N THR A 300 8.07 -26.19 4.10
CA THR A 300 7.61 -26.24 5.50
C THR A 300 8.62 -25.69 6.49
N ALA A 301 9.91 -26.03 6.36
CA ALA A 301 10.95 -25.54 7.27
C ALA A 301 11.09 -24.01 7.23
N ARG A 302 11.04 -23.42 6.03
CA ARG A 302 11.11 -21.98 5.83
C ARG A 302 9.87 -21.28 6.39
N ALA A 303 8.68 -21.81 6.12
CA ALA A 303 7.44 -21.28 6.66
C ALA A 303 7.39 -21.33 8.19
N LEU A 304 7.86 -22.43 8.81
CA LEU A 304 7.96 -22.54 10.27
C LEU A 304 8.96 -21.54 10.88
N GLU A 305 10.10 -21.30 10.23
CA GLU A 305 11.06 -20.27 10.65
C GLU A 305 10.40 -18.88 10.67
N ARG A 306 9.67 -18.51 9.60
CA ARG A 306 8.98 -17.22 9.52
C ARG A 306 7.82 -17.12 10.50
N ARG A 307 7.05 -18.20 10.69
CA ARG A 307 6.01 -18.31 11.72
C ARG A 307 6.58 -18.05 13.10
N GLN A 308 7.73 -18.66 13.44
CA GLN A 308 8.39 -18.46 14.73
C GLN A 308 8.82 -17.01 14.94
N ALA A 309 9.33 -16.34 13.88
CA ALA A 309 9.68 -14.93 13.94
C ALA A 309 8.44 -14.06 14.22
N ALA A 310 7.30 -14.33 13.59
CA ALA A 310 6.06 -13.60 13.84
C ALA A 310 5.45 -13.88 15.22
N LEU A 311 5.59 -15.11 15.72
CA LEU A 311 5.12 -15.53 17.03
C LEU A 311 5.86 -14.85 18.19
N CYS A 312 7.17 -14.62 18.05
CA CYS A 312 8.02 -14.34 19.21
C CYS A 312 7.66 -13.07 20.01
N GLY A 313 7.02 -12.08 19.40
CA GLY A 313 6.57 -10.88 20.10
C GLY A 313 5.33 -11.10 20.96
N PHE A 314 4.44 -12.01 20.57
CA PHE A 314 3.21 -12.32 21.30
C PHE A 314 3.45 -13.13 22.57
N LEU A 315 4.58 -13.85 22.65
CA LEU A 315 4.96 -14.65 23.81
C LEU A 315 5.66 -13.85 24.93
N LYS A 316 5.79 -12.52 24.76
CA LYS A 316 6.42 -11.64 25.75
C LYS A 316 5.35 -11.05 26.69
N GLU A 317 5.57 -9.84 27.17
CA GLU A 317 4.61 -9.11 28.01
C GLU A 317 3.30 -8.85 27.24
N PRO A 318 2.15 -8.70 27.94
CA PRO A 318 0.90 -8.35 27.28
C PRO A 318 1.03 -7.06 26.46
N LEU A 319 0.57 -7.05 25.22
CA LEU A 319 0.76 -5.92 24.30
C LEU A 319 0.16 -4.62 24.85
N THR A 320 -0.98 -4.71 25.55
CA THR A 320 -1.64 -3.58 26.21
C THR A 320 -0.80 -2.99 27.36
N GLN A 321 0.07 -3.78 28.01
CA GLN A 321 0.97 -3.26 29.05
C GLN A 321 2.09 -2.41 28.46
N LEU A 322 2.53 -2.68 27.22
CA LEU A 322 3.56 -1.89 26.54
C LEU A 322 3.11 -0.46 26.23
N ILE A 323 1.79 -0.24 26.12
CA ILE A 323 1.17 1.06 25.89
C ILE A 323 0.38 1.57 27.09
N LYS A 324 0.57 0.99 28.29
CA LYS A 324 -0.16 1.35 29.51
C LYS A 324 -0.29 2.86 29.76
N PRO A 325 0.74 3.71 29.55
CA PRO A 325 0.61 5.15 29.76
C PRO A 325 -0.36 5.87 28.81
N TYR A 326 -0.80 5.21 27.73
CA TYR A 326 -1.56 5.78 26.63
C TYR A 326 -2.92 5.10 26.42
N VAL A 327 -3.31 4.14 27.27
CA VAL A 327 -4.53 3.34 27.07
C VAL A 327 -5.80 4.19 26.97
N ASP A 328 -5.90 5.26 27.78
CA ASP A 328 -7.05 6.18 27.75
C ASP A 328 -7.11 7.05 26.47
N GLN A 329 -6.05 7.05 25.68
CA GLN A 329 -5.92 7.78 24.41
C GLN A 329 -6.07 6.86 23.19
N VAL A 330 -6.29 5.55 23.41
CA VAL A 330 -6.48 4.55 22.37
C VAL A 330 -7.94 4.10 22.40
N ASN A 331 -8.52 3.81 21.23
CA ASN A 331 -9.87 3.29 21.13
C ASN A 331 -10.01 1.97 21.91
N GLY A 332 -11.05 1.85 22.76
CA GLY A 332 -11.28 0.68 23.60
C GLY A 332 -11.42 -0.62 22.81
N ASP A 333 -12.16 -0.60 21.71
CA ASP A 333 -12.37 -1.78 20.86
C ASP A 333 -11.04 -2.27 20.26
N LEU A 334 -10.09 -1.35 20.02
CA LEU A 334 -8.75 -1.70 19.56
C LEU A 334 -7.94 -2.39 20.65
N LEU A 335 -8.05 -1.93 21.91
CA LEU A 335 -7.37 -2.56 23.05
C LEU A 335 -7.88 -3.98 23.29
N ASP A 336 -9.19 -4.18 23.20
CA ASP A 336 -9.82 -5.51 23.31
C ASP A 336 -9.32 -6.42 22.19
N ALA A 337 -9.30 -5.93 20.94
CA ALA A 337 -8.77 -6.68 19.81
C ALA A 337 -7.27 -7.06 19.98
N LEU A 338 -6.46 -6.20 20.61
CA LEU A 338 -5.06 -6.52 20.94
C LEU A 338 -4.92 -7.64 21.98
N GLY A 339 -5.83 -7.70 22.95
CA GLY A 339 -5.91 -8.79 23.91
C GLY A 339 -6.26 -10.10 23.22
N ASP A 340 -7.38 -10.10 22.48
CA ASP A 340 -7.90 -11.26 21.76
C ASP A 340 -6.88 -11.88 20.81
N LEU A 341 -6.17 -11.05 20.03
CA LEU A 341 -5.16 -11.57 19.09
C LEU A 341 -3.98 -12.24 19.81
N GLN A 342 -3.59 -11.75 20.99
CA GLN A 342 -2.45 -12.30 21.72
C GLN A 342 -2.84 -13.63 22.36
N GLU A 343 -4.04 -13.72 22.92
CA GLU A 343 -4.61 -14.96 23.45
C GLU A 343 -4.75 -16.03 22.37
N GLN A 344 -5.27 -15.67 21.19
CA GLN A 344 -5.39 -16.59 20.05
C GLN A 344 -4.04 -17.12 19.58
N VAL A 345 -3.02 -16.26 19.47
CA VAL A 345 -1.67 -16.69 19.10
C VAL A 345 -1.07 -17.62 20.15
N ALA A 346 -1.24 -17.30 21.44
CA ALA A 346 -0.73 -18.14 22.53
C ALA A 346 -1.39 -19.53 22.54
N ALA A 347 -2.72 -19.60 22.39
CA ALA A 347 -3.45 -20.87 22.32
C ALA A 347 -3.03 -21.73 21.11
N ASN A 348 -2.85 -21.11 19.94
CA ASN A 348 -2.40 -21.79 18.73
C ASN A 348 -0.92 -22.24 18.78
N HIS A 349 -0.11 -21.60 19.63
CA HIS A 349 1.25 -22.05 19.88
C HIS A 349 1.26 -23.33 20.73
N GLU A 350 0.48 -23.37 21.81
CA GLU A 350 0.39 -24.53 22.69
C GLU A 350 -0.16 -25.78 21.99
N ALA A 351 -1.07 -25.63 21.02
CA ALA A 351 -1.65 -26.75 20.29
C ALA A 351 -0.67 -27.48 19.34
N VAL A 352 0.49 -26.89 19.03
CA VAL A 352 1.47 -27.42 18.06
C VAL A 352 2.66 -28.12 18.75
N PHE A 353 2.76 -28.05 20.08
CA PHE A 353 3.82 -28.67 20.89
C PHE A 353 3.27 -29.66 21.91
#